data_AF-A0A2A4GUI6-F1
#
_entry.id   AF-A0A2A4GUI6-F1
#
_cell.length_a   1.000
_cell.length_b   1.000
_cell.length_c   1.000
_cell.angle_alpha   90.00
_cell.angle_beta   90.00
_cell.angle_gamma   90.00
#
_symmetry.space_group_name_H-M   'P 1'
#
loop_
_entity.id
_entity.type
_entity.pdbx_description
1 polymer ?
#
loop_
_entity_poly.entity_id
_entity_poly.type
_entity_poly.pdbx_seq_one_letter_code
_entity_poly.pdbx_strand_id
1 'polypeptide(L)' 'MTQYLITTFIDYSGQMFTEATKARDNQTFTVVEADSKEEALSKHEEADNDKTNR' A
#
# COMPACT_ATOMS: atom_id res chain seq x y z
N MET A 1 -7.33 -7.18 16.77
CA MET A 1 -7.04 -8.10 15.64
C MET A 1 -5.72 -7.69 15.03
N THR A 2 -4.91 -8.63 14.54
CA THR A 2 -3.63 -8.33 13.91
C THR A 2 -3.81 -8.18 12.40
N GLN A 3 -3.33 -7.08 11.83
CA GLN A 3 -3.34 -6.85 10.38
C GLN A 3 -2.05 -7.37 9.74
N TYR A 4 -2.15 -7.95 8.55
CA TYR A 4 -1.03 -8.44 7.76
C TYR A 4 -1.15 -7.89 6.33
N LEU A 5 -0.05 -7.39 5.78
CA LEU A 5 0.07 -7.07 4.36
C LEU A 5 0.53 -8.33 3.63
N ILE A 6 -0.23 -8.75 2.62
CA ILE A 6 0.17 -9.82 1.71
C ILE A 6 0.64 -9.18 0.41
N THR A 7 1.89 -9.43 0.04
CA THR A 7 2.48 -8.94 -1.21
C THR A 7 2.77 -10.13 -2.10
N THR A 8 2.22 -10.11 -3.31
CA THR A 8 2.50 -11.13 -4.34
C THR A 8 3.16 -10.46 -5.52
N PHE A 9 4.33 -10.94 -5.93
CA PHE A 9 5.04 -10.44 -7.09
C PHE A 9 5.62 -11.58 -7.92
N ILE A 10 5.73 -11.33 -9.23
CA ILE A 10 6.28 -12.28 -10.20
C ILE A 10 7.67 -11.78 -10.56
N ASP A 11 8.68 -12.60 -10.33
CA ASP A 11 10.03 -12.29 -10.80
C ASP A 11 10.13 -12.41 -12.33
N TYR A 12 11.18 -11.86 -12.94
CA TYR A 12 11.47 -12.00 -14.37
C TYR A 12 11.55 -13.46 -14.83
N SER A 13 11.85 -14.38 -13.91
CA SER A 13 11.86 -15.83 -14.14
C SER A 13 10.45 -16.46 -14.21
N GLY A 14 9.38 -15.69 -14.00
CA GLY A 14 8.00 -16.17 -13.95
C GLY A 14 7.60 -16.83 -12.63
N GLN A 15 8.49 -16.83 -11.63
CA GLN A 15 8.21 -17.40 -10.31
C GLN A 15 7.40 -16.41 -9.47
N MET A 16 6.27 -16.89 -8.94
CA MET A 16 5.45 -16.14 -7.99
C MET A 16 6.02 -16.24 -6.58
N PHE A 17 6.25 -15.10 -5.95
CA PHE A 17 6.63 -14.99 -4.55
C PHE A 17 5.48 -14.36 -3.78
N THR A 18 5.17 -14.91 -2.61
CA THR A 18 4.16 -14.37 -1.69
C THR A 18 4.81 -14.12 -0.34
N GLU A 19 4.75 -12.88 0.13
CA GLU A 19 5.29 -12.47 1.43
C GLU A 19 4.16 -11.92 2.32
N ALA A 20 4.23 -12.25 3.60
CA ALA A 20 3.30 -11.76 4.61
C ALA A 20 4.05 -10.89 5.63
N THR A 21 3.76 -9.60 5.65
CA THR A 21 4.34 -8.63 6.59
C THR A 21 3.33 -8.27 7.67
N LYS A 22 3.68 -8.45 8.95
CA LYS A 22 2.82 -8.09 10.07
C LYS A 22 2.80 -6.57 10.28
N ALA A 23 1.62 -5.96 10.34
CA ALA A 23 1.46 -4.56 10.72
C ALA A 23 1.72 -4.36 12.22
N ARG A 24 2.32 -3.23 12.58
CA ARG A 24 2.35 -2.74 13.97
C ARG A 24 1.01 -2.11 14.34
N ASP A 25 0.72 -1.96 15.63
CA ASP A 25 -0.57 -1.46 16.11
C ASP A 25 -0.91 -0.02 15.63
N ASN A 26 0.11 0.77 15.30
CA ASN A 26 -0.01 2.14 14.78
C ASN A 26 0.33 2.27 13.29
N GLN A 27 0.40 1.15 12.56
CA GLN A 27 0.80 1.12 11.15
C GLN A 27 -0.37 0.65 10.29
N THR A 28 -0.64 1.39 9.22
CA THR A 28 -1.62 1.06 8.19
C THR A 28 -0.91 1.01 6.85
N PHE A 29 -1.32 0.07 5.99
CA PHE A 29 -0.81 -0.04 4.63
C PHE A 29 -1.86 0.48 3.65
N THR A 30 -1.43 1.34 2.74
CA THR A 30 -2.27 1.86 1.64
C THR A 30 -1.59 1.53 0.33
N VAL A 31 -2.30 0.88 -0.57
CA VAL A 31 -1.83 0.61 -1.92
C VAL A 31 -2.38 1.70 -2.82
N VAL A 32 -1.47 2.45 -3.46
CA VAL A 32 -1.80 3.50 -4.43
C VAL A 32 -1.07 3.23 -5.73
N GLU A 33 -1.76 3.41 -6.86
CA GLU A 33 -1.14 3.33 -8.18
C GLU A 33 -0.47 4.66 -8.49
N ALA A 34 0.85 4.66 -8.62
CA ALA A 34 1.62 5.86 -8.93
C ALA A 34 2.92 5.50 -9.63
N ASP A 35 3.33 6.33 -10.58
CA ASP A 35 4.59 6.16 -11.33
C ASP A 35 5.81 6.61 -10.52
N SER A 36 5.62 7.30 -9.39
CA SER A 36 6.69 7.82 -8.54
C SER A 36 6.27 7.94 -7.09
N LYS A 37 7.26 7.95 -6.18
CA LYS A 37 7.03 8.09 -4.74
C LYS A 37 6.29 9.39 -4.39
N GLU A 38 6.64 10.49 -5.05
CA GLU A 38 6.00 11.79 -4.83
C GLU A 38 4.52 11.77 -5.24
N GLU A 39 4.20 11.15 -6.38
CA GLU A 39 2.81 11.00 -6.83
C GLU A 39 2.00 10.06 -5.92
N ALA A 40 2.63 8.99 -5.41
CA ALA A 40 2.02 8.09 -4.44
C ALA A 40 1.59 8.84 -3.17
N LEU A 41 2.43 9.77 -2.70
CA LEU A 41 2.14 10.61 -1.54
C LEU A 41 1.00 11.60 -1.83
N SER A 42 1.08 12.32 -2.96
CA SER A 42 0.01 13.24 -3.37
C SER A 42 -1.35 12.55 -3.44
N LYS A 43 -1.43 11.39 -4.09
CA LYS A 43 -2.69 10.62 -4.19
C LYS A 43 -3.22 10.18 -2.83
N HIS A 44 -2.34 9.86 -1.89
CA HIS A 44 -2.74 9.50 -0.53
C HIS A 44 -3.29 10.72 0.24
N GLU A 45 -2.64 11.87 0.13
CA GLU A 45 -3.05 13.13 0.78
C GLU A 45 -4.35 13.70 0.17
N GLU A 46 -4.53 13.57 -1.14
CA GLU A 46 -5.75 13.98 -1.86
C GLU A 46 -6.96 13.14 -1.46
N ALA A 47 -6.77 11.82 -1.28
CA ALA A 47 -7.83 10.91 -0.84
C ALA A 47 -8.29 11.17 0.60
N ASP A 48 -7.43 11.73 1.46
CA ASP A 48 -7.78 12.13 2.82
C ASP A 48 -8.52 13.47 2.85
N ASN A 49 -8.12 14.42 1.99
CA ASN A 49 -8.79 15.71 1.86
C ASN A 49 -10.22 15.63 1.31
N ASP A 50 -10.53 14.72 0.39
CA ASP A 50 -11.91 14.53 -0.13
C ASP A 50 -12.90 14.07 0.95
N LYS A 51 -12.43 13.39 2.00
CA LYS A 51 -13.26 12.93 3.12
C LYS A 51 -13.58 14.01 4.13
N THR A 52 -12.80 15.08 4.18
CA THR A 52 -12.96 16.17 5.16
C THR A 52 -13.93 17.26 4.67
N ASN A 53 -14.35 17.21 3.39
CA ASN A 53 -15.22 18.21 2.76
C ASN A 53 -16.63 17.67 2.42
N ARG A 54 -17.15 16.69 3.17
CA ARG A 54 -18.55 16.23 3.11
C ARG A 54 -19.26 16.36 4.44
#